data_AF-A0A3B8VIP1-F1
#
_entry.id   AF-A0A3B8VIP1-F1
#
_cell.length_a   1.000
_cell.length_b   1.000
_cell.length_c   1.000
_cell.angle_alpha   90.00
_cell.angle_beta   90.00
_cell.angle_gamma   90.00
#
_symmetry.space_group_name_H-M   'P 1'
#
loop_
_entity.id
_entity.type
_entity.pdbx_description
1 polymer ?
#
loop_
_entity_poly.entity_id
_entity_poly.type
_entity_poly.pdbx_seq_one_letter_code
_entity_poly.pdbx_strand_id
1 'polypeptide(L)'
;GNVGFSYPELHQISQAIWTMAITLILGIGMIASMIRYMPQNKLFSKLILADSTDREHGYTSSPSQDDLIGLEGVAMTSLRPAGTVLIDDRRVDVVTVGDFIEKGARVKVVDTASSRVMVSRVD
;
A
#
# COMPACT_ATOMS: atom_id res chain seq x y z
N GLY A 1 -64.49 11.28 20.29
CA GLY A 1 -63.24 10.89 19.61
C GLY A 1 -62.26 10.45 20.67
N ASN A 2 -61.94 9.16 20.71
CA ASN A 2 -60.97 8.62 21.65
C ASN A 2 -59.59 8.78 21.03
N VAL A 3 -58.88 9.86 21.37
CA VAL A 3 -57.48 10.01 20.96
C VAL A 3 -56.67 9.01 21.80
N GLY A 4 -56.29 7.90 21.17
CA GLY A 4 -55.64 6.75 21.80
C GLY A 4 -54.21 7.04 22.26
N PHE A 5 -54.05 7.88 23.27
CA PHE A 5 -52.78 8.10 23.93
C PHE A 5 -52.59 7.01 24.99
N SER A 6 -51.95 5.90 24.58
CA SER A 6 -51.45 4.89 25.50
C SER A 6 -50.05 5.29 25.93
N TYR A 7 -49.90 5.77 27.17
CA TYR A 7 -48.58 6.07 27.73
C TYR A 7 -47.88 4.76 28.08
N PRO A 8 -46.62 4.57 27.67
CA PRO A 8 -45.89 3.37 28.03
C PRO A 8 -45.72 3.33 29.56
N GLU A 9 -46.00 2.17 30.14
CA GLU A 9 -45.72 1.90 31.55
C GLU A 9 -44.23 2.18 31.85
N LEU A 10 -43.91 2.71 33.03
CA LEU A 10 -42.53 3.07 33.40
C LEU A 10 -41.55 1.89 33.25
N HIS A 11 -42.06 0.66 33.34
CA HIS A 11 -41.30 -0.57 33.10
C HIS A 11 -40.90 -0.77 31.63
N GLN A 12 -41.73 -0.36 30.69
CA GLN A 12 -41.42 -0.42 29.26
C GLN A 12 -40.35 0.62 28.90
N ILE A 13 -40.42 1.80 29.53
CA ILE A 13 -39.43 2.86 29.35
C ILE A 13 -38.07 2.42 29.89
N SER A 14 -38.01 1.77 31.06
CA SER A 14 -36.75 1.27 31.61
C SER A 14 -36.15 0.14 30.76
N GLN A 15 -36.96 -0.77 30.26
CA GLN A 15 -36.53 -1.82 29.32
C GLN A 15 -35.99 -1.23 28.01
N ALA A 16 -36.64 -0.19 27.47
CA ALA A 16 -36.17 0.49 26.27
C ALA A 16 -34.81 1.16 26.49
N ILE A 17 -34.62 1.83 27.63
CA ILE A 17 -33.34 2.47 27.99
C ILE A 17 -32.22 1.43 28.10
N TRP A 18 -32.47 0.29 28.77
CA TRP A 18 -31.49 -0.78 28.89
C TRP A 18 -31.13 -1.41 27.54
N THR A 19 -32.14 -1.67 26.71
CA THR A 19 -31.94 -2.26 25.38
C THR A 19 -31.13 -1.32 24.48
N MET A 20 -31.43 -0.02 24.52
CA MET A 20 -30.68 1.01 23.78
C MET A 20 -29.22 1.09 24.26
N ALA A 21 -28.99 1.12 25.57
CA ALA A 21 -27.65 1.19 26.13
C ALA A 21 -26.80 -0.04 25.75
N ILE A 22 -27.36 -1.23 25.87
CA ILE A 22 -26.69 -2.49 25.52
C ILE A 22 -26.38 -2.53 24.01
N THR A 23 -27.33 -2.15 23.17
CA THR A 23 -27.15 -2.13 21.70
C THR A 23 -26.06 -1.13 21.29
N LEU A 24 -26.02 0.03 21.93
CA LEU A 24 -24.99 1.04 21.67
C LEU A 24 -23.59 0.54 22.05
N ILE A 25 -23.46 -0.08 23.23
CA ILE A 25 -22.18 -0.63 23.69
C ILE A 25 -21.72 -1.79 22.79
N LEU A 26 -22.63 -2.69 22.41
CA LEU A 26 -22.34 -3.77 21.47
C LEU A 26 -21.94 -3.24 20.09
N GLY A 27 -22.64 -2.23 19.58
CA GLY A 27 -22.32 -1.60 18.30
C GLY A 27 -20.94 -0.95 18.29
N ILE A 28 -20.62 -0.16 19.32
CA ILE A 28 -19.29 0.45 19.48
C ILE A 28 -18.22 -0.62 19.66
N GLY A 29 -18.48 -1.64 20.49
CA GLY A 29 -17.57 -2.77 20.70
C GLY A 29 -17.33 -3.56 19.41
N MET A 30 -18.35 -3.76 18.58
CA MET A 30 -18.24 -4.44 17.29
C MET A 30 -17.45 -3.61 16.27
N ILE A 31 -17.69 -2.30 16.19
CA ILE A 31 -16.91 -1.40 15.32
C ILE A 31 -15.46 -1.33 15.79
N ALA A 32 -15.23 -1.16 17.09
CA ALA A 32 -13.89 -1.13 17.67
C ALA A 32 -13.16 -2.46 17.49
N SER A 33 -13.86 -3.59 17.68
CA SER A 33 -13.34 -4.93 17.39
C SER A 33 -13.02 -5.06 15.90
N MET A 34 -13.90 -4.63 15.00
CA MET A 34 -13.67 -4.64 13.56
C MET A 34 -12.44 -3.82 13.16
N ILE A 35 -12.26 -2.64 13.73
CA ILE A 35 -11.08 -1.78 13.48
C ILE A 35 -9.81 -2.39 14.08
N ARG A 36 -9.90 -2.98 15.29
CA ARG A 36 -8.76 -3.59 16.00
C ARG A 36 -8.31 -4.91 15.36
N TYR A 37 -9.28 -5.70 14.90
CA TYR A 37 -9.09 -6.94 14.15
C TYR A 37 -8.97 -6.71 12.66
N MET A 38 -9.13 -5.47 12.17
CA MET A 38 -8.86 -5.12 10.78
C MET A 38 -7.39 -5.44 10.57
N PRO A 39 -7.07 -6.57 9.92
CA PRO A 39 -5.71 -6.77 9.52
C PRO A 39 -5.48 -5.66 8.49
N GLN A 40 -4.31 -5.04 8.53
CA GLN A 40 -3.81 -4.20 7.45
C GLN A 40 -3.55 -5.05 6.19
N ASN A 41 -4.49 -5.92 5.83
CA ASN A 41 -4.56 -6.63 4.58
C ASN A 41 -4.75 -5.54 3.52
N LYS A 42 -3.64 -5.11 2.90
CA LYS A 42 -3.26 -5.37 1.49
C LYS A 42 -4.35 -5.49 0.41
N LEU A 43 -5.63 -5.25 0.75
CA LEU A 43 -6.82 -5.35 -0.08
C LEU A 43 -7.36 -3.95 -0.44
N PHE A 44 -7.02 -2.91 0.34
CA PHE A 44 -7.36 -1.52 0.00
C PHE A 44 -6.37 -0.83 -0.96
N SER A 45 -5.19 -1.40 -1.20
CA SER A 45 -4.31 -0.91 -2.28
C SER A 45 -4.78 -1.33 -3.67
N LYS A 46 -5.82 -2.17 -3.77
CA LYS A 46 -6.41 -2.62 -5.05
C LYS A 46 -7.69 -1.87 -5.45
N LEU A 47 -8.17 -0.96 -4.60
CA LEU A 47 -9.31 -0.07 -4.88
C LEU A 47 -8.90 1.32 -5.37
N ILE A 48 -7.59 1.58 -5.54
CA ILE A 48 -7.07 2.74 -6.30
C ILE A 48 -6.96 2.37 -7.80
N LEU A 49 -7.95 1.64 -8.32
CA LEU A 49 -8.07 1.39 -9.77
C LEU A 49 -9.51 1.51 -10.28
N ALA A 50 -10.36 2.24 -9.56
CA ALA A 50 -11.69 2.58 -10.04
C ALA A 50 -11.89 4.07 -9.83
N ASP A 51 -11.30 4.88 -10.71
CA ASP A 51 -11.98 5.97 -11.44
C ASP A 51 -11.00 7.09 -11.81
N SER A 52 -10.23 6.86 -12.87
CA SER A 52 -9.84 7.90 -13.83
C SER A 52 -9.26 7.18 -15.03
N THR A 53 -10.17 6.86 -15.94
CA THR A 53 -9.93 6.80 -17.38
C THR A 53 -8.72 7.66 -17.78
N ASP A 54 -7.58 7.04 -18.02
CA ASP A 54 -6.82 7.30 -19.23
C ASP A 54 -6.20 6.00 -19.70
N ARG A 55 -6.96 5.43 -20.64
CA ARG A 55 -6.57 4.56 -21.74
C ARG A 55 -5.09 4.21 -21.82
N GLU A 56 -4.88 2.91 -22.06
CA GLU A 56 -3.83 2.43 -22.94
C GLU A 56 -2.38 2.52 -22.43
N HIS A 57 -1.98 1.53 -21.64
CA HIS A 57 -1.03 0.48 -22.04
C HIS A 57 -0.35 -0.07 -20.79
N GLY A 58 -0.26 -1.40 -20.72
CA GLY A 58 0.14 -2.14 -19.53
C GLY A 58 1.53 -1.76 -19.02
N TYR A 59 1.82 -2.15 -17.78
CA TYR A 59 2.94 -3.01 -17.44
C TYR A 59 2.90 -3.29 -15.92
N THR A 60 2.68 -4.56 -15.62
CA THR A 60 3.51 -5.35 -14.71
C THR A 60 3.48 -4.99 -13.22
N SER A 61 2.70 -5.82 -12.52
CA SER A 61 3.01 -6.35 -11.20
C SER A 61 4.51 -6.42 -10.90
N SER A 62 5.02 -5.65 -9.93
CA SER A 62 6.29 -5.97 -9.29
C SER A 62 6.23 -5.56 -7.82
N PRO A 63 6.64 -6.43 -6.88
CA PRO A 63 6.58 -6.15 -5.45
C PRO A 63 7.51 -4.98 -5.13
N SER A 64 7.02 -4.09 -4.25
CA SER A 64 7.76 -3.07 -3.50
C SER A 64 9.27 -3.05 -3.76
N GLN A 65 9.67 -2.15 -4.67
CA GLN A 65 11.04 -1.96 -5.10
C GLN A 65 11.90 -1.20 -4.07
N ASP A 66 11.31 -0.82 -2.93
CA ASP A 66 11.95 -0.11 -1.83
C ASP A 66 13.03 -0.95 -1.11
N ASP A 67 12.95 -2.29 -1.19
CA ASP A 67 13.95 -3.20 -0.58
C ASP A 67 15.29 -3.22 -1.33
N LEU A 68 15.37 -2.60 -2.52
CA LEU A 68 16.61 -2.55 -3.30
C LEU A 68 17.50 -1.36 -2.92
N ILE A 69 16.99 -0.38 -2.17
CA ILE A 69 17.74 0.82 -1.80
C ILE A 69 18.92 0.44 -0.90
N GLY A 70 20.13 0.82 -1.32
CA GLY A 70 21.36 0.53 -0.59
C GLY A 70 22.02 -0.80 -0.93
N LEU A 71 21.41 -1.65 -1.76
CA LEU A 71 22.05 -2.87 -2.26
C LEU A 71 23.11 -2.54 -3.31
N GLU A 72 24.17 -3.35 -3.31
CA GLU A 72 25.24 -3.32 -4.31
C GLU A 72 25.00 -4.39 -5.38
N GLY A 73 25.34 -4.06 -6.62
CA GLY A 73 25.24 -4.96 -7.75
C GLY A 73 26.37 -4.74 -8.75
N VAL A 74 26.33 -5.52 -9.83
CA VAL A 74 27.33 -5.47 -10.90
C VAL A 74 26.67 -5.11 -12.22
N ALA A 75 27.21 -4.11 -12.91
CA ALA A 75 26.72 -3.70 -14.23
C ALA A 75 26.96 -4.82 -15.27
N MET A 76 25.89 -5.41 -15.80
CA MET A 76 25.99 -6.45 -16.83
C MET A 76 26.23 -5.85 -18.21
N THR A 77 25.81 -4.61 -18.40
CA THR A 77 26.00 -3.78 -19.59
C THR A 77 26.57 -2.45 -19.18
N SER A 78 27.31 -1.79 -20.07
CA SER A 78 27.76 -0.44 -19.81
C SER A 78 26.55 0.53 -19.76
N LEU A 79 26.40 1.27 -18.67
CA LEU A 79 25.24 2.13 -18.41
C LEU A 79 25.49 3.52 -19.02
N ARG A 80 24.77 3.86 -20.10
CA ARG A 80 24.78 5.18 -20.77
C ARG A 80 23.39 5.58 -21.28
N PRO A 81 22.58 6.32 -20.50
CA PRO A 81 22.47 6.31 -19.05
C PRO A 81 21.69 5.10 -18.52
N ALA A 82 21.01 4.34 -19.39
CA ALA A 82 20.28 3.13 -19.01
C ALA A 82 21.10 1.87 -19.27
N GLY A 83 20.77 0.81 -18.56
CA GLY A 83 21.18 -0.55 -18.87
C GLY A 83 20.81 -1.51 -17.74
N THR A 84 21.41 -2.70 -17.73
CA THR A 84 21.02 -3.76 -16.82
C THR A 84 22.12 -4.02 -15.78
N VAL A 85 21.71 -4.12 -14.52
CA VAL A 85 22.57 -4.48 -13.39
C VAL A 85 22.08 -5.79 -12.79
N LEU A 86 23.01 -6.60 -12.32
CA LEU A 86 22.73 -7.79 -11.51
C LEU A 86 22.76 -7.39 -10.03
N ILE A 87 21.62 -7.44 -9.36
CA ILE A 87 21.45 -7.14 -7.93
C ILE A 87 20.75 -8.35 -7.31
N ASP A 88 21.33 -8.92 -6.25
CA ASP A 88 20.76 -10.09 -5.56
C ASP A 88 20.38 -11.26 -6.52
N ASP A 89 21.28 -11.53 -7.48
CA ASP A 89 21.10 -12.52 -8.56
C ASP A 89 19.90 -12.28 -9.50
N ARG A 90 19.33 -11.06 -9.46
CA ARG A 90 18.24 -10.62 -10.34
C ARG A 90 18.74 -9.55 -11.30
N ARG A 91 18.34 -9.67 -12.56
CA ARG A 91 18.61 -8.65 -13.59
C ARG A 91 17.57 -7.55 -13.45
N VAL A 92 18.04 -6.35 -13.16
CA VAL A 92 17.21 -5.17 -12.96
C VAL A 92 17.64 -4.09 -13.94
N ASP A 93 16.66 -3.47 -14.58
CA ASP A 93 16.90 -2.32 -15.45
C ASP A 93 17.04 -1.07 -14.60
N VAL A 94 18.16 -0.38 -14.80
CA VAL A 94 18.55 0.77 -13.99
C VAL A 94 18.95 1.94 -14.86
N VAL A 95 18.93 3.12 -14.25
CA VAL A 95 19.40 4.36 -14.85
C VAL A 95 20.49 4.96 -13.97
N THR A 96 21.63 5.28 -14.56
CA THR A 96 22.72 5.99 -13.89
C THR A 96 22.41 7.48 -13.77
N VAL A 97 22.77 8.07 -12.63
CA VAL A 97 22.66 9.52 -12.41
C VAL A 97 23.87 10.21 -13.03
N GLY A 98 23.83 10.44 -14.34
CA GLY A 98 24.81 11.25 -15.07
C GLY A 98 26.16 10.59 -15.37
N ASP A 99 26.60 9.61 -14.58
CA ASP A 99 27.91 8.98 -14.75
C ASP A 99 27.90 7.78 -15.69
N PHE A 100 28.87 7.73 -16.60
CA PHE A 100 29.11 6.54 -17.40
C PHE A 100 29.65 5.41 -16.53
N ILE A 101 28.95 4.28 -16.49
CA ILE A 101 29.37 3.08 -15.76
C ILE A 101 29.73 1.98 -16.76
N GLU A 102 30.93 1.42 -16.65
CA GLU A 102 31.39 0.34 -17.51
C GLU A 102 30.78 -1.00 -17.12
N LYS A 103 30.64 -1.91 -18.09
CA LYS A 103 30.27 -3.30 -17.83
C LYS A 103 31.27 -3.92 -16.85
N GLY A 104 30.75 -4.54 -15.79
CA GLY A 104 31.51 -5.17 -14.73
C GLY A 104 31.81 -4.27 -13.54
N ALA A 105 31.49 -2.97 -13.62
CA ALA A 105 31.66 -2.07 -12.49
C ALA A 105 30.62 -2.32 -11.39
N ARG A 106 31.03 -2.10 -10.14
CA ARG A 106 30.14 -2.16 -8.98
C ARG A 106 29.29 -0.90 -8.90
N VAL A 107 28.02 -1.09 -8.62
CA VAL A 107 27.06 0.01 -8.48
C VAL A 107 26.21 -0.18 -7.24
N LYS A 108 25.71 0.91 -6.69
CA LYS A 108 24.78 0.92 -5.57
C LYS A 108 23.50 1.62 -5.94
N VAL A 109 22.37 1.05 -5.51
CA VAL A 109 21.06 1.67 -5.69
C VAL A 109 20.97 2.88 -4.77
N VAL A 110 20.81 4.06 -5.38
CA VAL A 110 20.67 5.33 -4.67
C VAL A 110 19.21 5.71 -4.47
N ASP A 111 18.34 5.32 -5.40
CA ASP A 111 16.91 5.63 -5.34
C ASP A 111 16.09 4.63 -6.17
N THR A 112 14.82 4.47 -5.83
CA THR A 112 13.86 3.62 -6.53
C THR A 112 12.58 4.41 -6.78
N ALA A 113 12.50 5.09 -7.92
CA ALA A 113 11.35 5.89 -8.28
C ALA A 113 10.34 5.05 -9.08
N SER A 114 9.36 4.42 -8.40
CA SER A 114 8.14 3.67 -8.84
C SER A 114 8.16 2.75 -10.09
N SER A 115 9.03 2.98 -11.07
CA SER A 115 9.25 2.19 -12.27
C SER A 115 10.71 2.23 -12.76
N ARG A 116 11.59 3.00 -12.10
CA ARG A 116 13.00 3.17 -12.48
C ARG A 116 13.89 3.11 -11.24
N VAL A 117 14.83 2.17 -11.26
CA VAL A 117 15.88 2.05 -10.24
C VAL A 117 17.05 2.93 -10.65
N MET A 118 17.43 3.86 -9.79
CA MET A 118 18.60 4.72 -10.00
C MET A 118 19.80 4.15 -9.29
N VAL A 119 20.93 4.08 -10.00
CA VAL A 119 22.19 3.58 -9.46
C VAL A 119 23.30 4.61 -9.60
N SER A 120 24.25 4.55 -8.69
CA SER A 120 25.51 5.29 -8.76
C SER A 120 26.69 4.32 -8.70
N ARG A 121 27.82 4.71 -9.27
CA ARG A 121 29.07 3.95 -9.14
C ARG A 121 29.50 3.93 -7.67
N VAL A 122 29.96 2.77 -7.22
CA VAL A 122 30.69 2.64 -5.94
C VAL A 122 32.17 2.53 -6.28
N ASP A 123 32.97 3.46 -5.76
CA ASP A 123 34.43 3.45 -5.86
C ASP A 123 35.08 2.45 -4.89
#